data_AF-A0A4U8VCC5-F1
#
_entry.id   AF-A0A4U8VCC5-F1
#
_cell.length_a   1.000
_cell.length_b   1.000
_cell.length_c   1.000
_cell.angle_alpha   90.00
_cell.angle_beta   90.00
_cell.angle_gamma   90.00
#
_symmetry.space_group_name_H-M   'P 1'
#
loop_
_entity.id
_entity.type
_entity.pdbx_description
1 polymer ?
#
loop_
_entity_poly.entity_id
_entity_poly.type
_entity_poly.pdbx_seq_one_letter_code
_entity_poly.pdbx_strand_id
1 'polypeptide(L)' 'MRSGHRYPDILGYTLGQLNAFLAADSRLEHERLSTQLAVMTTAAQGNREGIRQLQAELQQGTRDEDRSGR' A
#
# COMPACT_ATOMS: atom_id res chain seq x y z
N MET A 1 12.72 9.42 0.62
CA MET A 1 11.40 9.94 0.20
C MET A 1 10.36 9.11 0.93
N ARG A 2 9.26 9.73 1.39
CA ARG A 2 8.16 9.02 2.08
C ARG A 2 6.91 9.24 1.25
N SER A 3 6.28 8.16 0.80
CA SER A 3 5.10 8.22 -0.08
C SER A 3 5.29 9.09 -1.32
N GLY A 4 6.49 9.06 -1.92
CA GLY A 4 6.85 9.87 -3.09
C GLY A 4 7.30 11.31 -2.80
N HIS A 5 7.17 11.81 -1.56
CA HIS A 5 7.53 13.18 -1.19
C HIS A 5 8.95 13.27 -0.60
N ARG A 6 9.68 14.34 -0.93
CA ARG A 6 10.98 14.64 -0.30
C ARG A 6 10.74 15.45 0.96
N TYR A 7 11.63 15.29 1.94
CA TYR A 7 11.53 15.98 3.23
C TYR A 7 11.46 17.52 3.11
N PRO A 8 12.27 18.19 2.26
CA PRO A 8 12.17 19.64 2.10
C PRO A 8 10.81 20.11 1.58
N ASP A 9 10.13 19.32 0.76
CA ASP A 9 8.82 19.68 0.18
C ASP A 9 7.73 19.71 1.27
N ILE A 10 7.84 18.81 2.25
CA ILE A 10 6.89 18.69 3.37
C ILE A 10 7.01 19.88 4.33
N LEU A 11 8.20 20.49 4.45
CA LEU A 11 8.41 21.63 5.35
C LEU A 11 7.64 22.88 4.92
N GLY A 12 7.26 22.99 3.64
CA GLY A 12 6.45 24.08 3.10
C GLY A 12 4.93 23.84 3.20
N TYR A 13 4.49 22.71 3.74
CA TYR A 13 3.07 22.37 3.77
C TYR A 13 2.30 23.26 4.74
N THR A 14 1.11 23.67 4.30
CA THR A 14 0.07 24.13 5.22
C THR A 14 -0.37 22.98 6.14
N LEU A 15 -0.98 23.32 7.27
CA LEU A 15 -1.52 22.31 8.20
C LEU A 15 -2.49 21.33 7.51
N GLY A 16 -3.33 21.83 6.60
CA GLY A 16 -4.26 21.00 5.82
C GLY A 16 -3.54 20.01 4.90
N GLN A 17 -2.49 20.47 4.21
CA GLN A 17 -1.67 19.62 3.34
C GLN A 17 -0.88 18.57 4.15
N LEU A 18 -0.35 18.95 5.32
CA LEU A 18 0.33 18.02 6.21
C LEU A 18 -0.62 16.93 6.72
N ASN A 19 -1.84 17.30 7.12
CA ASN A 19 -2.85 16.34 7.55
C ASN A 19 -3.26 15.39 6.42
N ALA A 20 -3.46 15.91 5.20
CA ALA A 20 -3.77 15.09 4.04
C ALA A 20 -2.63 14.12 3.70
N PHE A 21 -1.38 14.59 3.75
CA PHE A 21 -0.19 13.75 3.56
C PHE A 21 -0.09 12.63 4.60
N LEU A 22 -0.24 12.96 5.89
CA LEU A 22 -0.20 11.96 6.96
C LEU A 22 -1.32 10.93 6.85
N ALA A 23 -2.53 11.35 6.45
CA ALA A 23 -3.65 10.44 6.22
C ALA A 23 -3.37 9.49 5.04
N ALA A 24 -2.85 10.01 3.94
CA ALA A 24 -2.47 9.21 2.78
C ALA A 24 -1.35 8.21 3.13
N ASP A 25 -0.33 8.68 3.85
CA ASP A 25 0.80 7.85 4.27
C ASP A 25 0.38 6.72 5.22
N SER A 26 -0.49 7.02 6.19
CA SER A 26 -1.07 6.03 7.10
C SER A 26 -1.88 4.97 6.36
N ARG A 27 -2.67 5.40 5.35
CA ARG A 27 -3.44 4.48 4.51
C ARG A 27 -2.53 3.55 3.71
N LEU A 28 -1.49 4.07 3.07
CA LEU A 28 -0.53 3.27 2.30
C LEU A 28 0.20 2.25 3.19
N GLU A 29 0.60 2.64 4.40
CA GLU A 29 1.25 1.72 5.33
C GLU A 29 0.29 0.63 5.82
N HIS A 30 -0.97 0.98 6.08
CA HIS A 30 -2.00 0.00 6.44
C HIS A 30 -2.26 -1.01 5.32
N GLU A 31 -2.40 -0.54 4.07
CA GLU A 31 -2.56 -1.39 2.89
C GLU A 31 -1.37 -2.35 2.74
N ARG A 32 -0.14 -1.83 2.86
CA ARG A 32 1.09 -2.64 2.84
C ARG A 32 1.11 -3.72 3.92
N LEU A 33 0.83 -3.37 5.17
CA LEU A 33 0.84 -4.31 6.29
C LEU A 33 -0.25 -5.38 6.14
N SER A 34 -1.43 -4.99 5.67
CA SER A 34 -2.54 -5.92 5.39
C SER A 34 -2.14 -6.95 4.34
N THR A 35 -1.53 -6.51 3.24
CA THR A 35 -0.99 -7.40 2.20
C THR A 35 0.06 -8.37 2.77
N GLN A 36 0.99 -7.89 3.60
CA GLN A 36 1.99 -8.76 4.23
C GLN A 36 1.35 -9.81 5.14
N LEU A 37 0.36 -9.42 5.93
CA LEU A 37 -0.38 -10.32 6.81
C LEU A 37 -1.15 -11.39 6.00
N ALA A 38 -1.79 -11.00 4.90
CA ALA A 38 -2.47 -11.93 4.00
C ALA A 38 -1.49 -12.97 3.45
N VAL A 39 -0.34 -12.54 2.93
CA VAL A 39 0.73 -13.43 2.46
C VAL A 39 1.19 -14.40 3.55
N MET A 40 1.49 -13.91 4.75
CA MET A 40 1.93 -14.76 5.85
C MET A 40 0.87 -15.76 6.29
N THR A 41 -0.38 -15.34 6.36
CA THR A 41 -1.51 -16.20 6.77
C THR A 41 -1.76 -17.29 5.73
N THR A 42 -1.80 -16.94 4.45
CA THR A 42 -1.98 -17.89 3.35
C THR A 42 -0.81 -18.88 3.27
N ALA A 43 0.43 -18.42 3.47
CA ALA A 43 1.59 -19.29 3.52
C ALA A 43 1.53 -20.25 4.72
N ALA A 44 1.15 -19.77 5.90
CA ALA A 44 1.01 -20.58 7.11
C ALA A 44 -0.12 -21.62 6.98
N GLN A 45 -1.21 -21.29 6.30
CA GLN A 45 -2.32 -22.21 6.05
C GLN A 45 -2.00 -23.27 4.99
N GLY A 46 -1.02 -23.04 4.11
CA GLY A 46 -0.55 -24.01 3.12
C GLY A 46 -1.58 -24.44 2.06
N ASN A 47 -2.74 -23.78 1.99
CA ASN A 47 -3.82 -24.14 1.07
C ASN A 47 -3.52 -23.62 -0.35
N ARG A 48 -3.42 -24.55 -1.31
CA ARG A 48 -3.16 -24.25 -2.73
C ARG A 48 -4.24 -23.40 -3.40
N GLU A 49 -5.48 -23.43 -2.89
CA GLU A 49 -6.56 -22.58 -3.40
C GLU A 49 -6.45 -21.15 -2.86
N GLY A 50 -6.20 -20.99 -1.56
CA GLY A 50 -5.93 -19.67 -0.95
C GLY A 50 -4.71 -18.98 -1.55
N ILE A 51 -3.64 -19.73 -1.86
CA ILE A 51 -2.46 -19.18 -2.55
C ILE A 51 -2.82 -18.66 -3.95
N ARG A 52 -3.63 -19.40 -4.71
CA ARG A 52 -4.05 -18.98 -6.05
C ARG A 52 -4.94 -17.73 -6.02
N GLN A 53 -5.86 -17.66 -5.06
CA GLN A 53 -6.71 -16.50 -4.89
C GLN A 53 -5.91 -15.27 -4.49
N LEU A 54 -5.01 -15.39 -3.51
CA LEU A 54 -4.11 -14.31 -3.11
C LEU A 54 -3.24 -13.83 -4.29
N GLN A 55 -2.71 -14.74 -5.10
CA GLN A 55 -1.94 -14.36 -6.29
C GLN A 55 -2.78 -13.54 -7.29
N ALA A 56 -4.05 -13.87 -7.48
CA ALA A 56 -4.93 -13.09 -8.35
C ALA A 56 -5.19 -11.68 -7.80
N GLU A 57 -5.46 -11.57 -6.49
CA GLU A 57 -5.68 -10.28 -5.82
C GLU A 57 -4.45 -9.37 -5.90
N LEU A 58 -3.25 -9.92 -5.65
CA LEU A 58 -1.98 -9.17 -5.76
C LEU A 58 -1.70 -8.70 -7.18
N GLN A 59 -1.94 -9.55 -8.19
CA GLN A 59 -1.78 -9.18 -9.60
C GLN A 59 -2.75 -8.09 -10.02
N GLN A 60 -3.97 -8.09 -9.47
CA GLN A 60 -4.96 -7.07 -9.77
C GLN A 60 -4.62 -5.74 -9.11
N GLY A 61 -4.19 -5.75 -7.84
CA GLY A 61 -3.69 -4.54 -7.16
C GLY A 61 -2.51 -3.90 -7.89
N THR A 62 -1.56 -4.71 -8.38
CA THR A 62 -0.40 -4.21 -9.15
C THR A 62 -0.83 -3.49 -10.45
N ARG A 63 -1.86 -4.00 -11.14
CA ARG A 63 -2.39 -3.37 -12.37
C ARG A 63 -3.12 -2.06 -12.10
N ASP A 64 -3.78 -1.94 -10.95
CA ASP A 64 -4.49 -0.72 -10.56
C ASP A 64 -3.51 0.39 -10.15
N GLU A 65 -2.40 0.02 -9.49
CA GLU A 65 -1.28 0.94 -9.19
C GLU A 65 -0.64 1.50 -10.49
N ASP A 66 -0.34 0.64 -11.47
CA ASP A 66 0.22 1.06 -12.77
C ASP A 66 -0.70 2.01 -13.55
N ARG A 67 -2.02 1.90 -13.33
CA ARG A 67 -3.03 2.75 -13.97
C ARG A 67 -3.23 4.09 -13.27
N SER A 68 -3.08 4.11 -11.95
CA SER A 68 -3.19 5.34 -11.14
C SER A 68 -1.92 6.21 -11.19
N GLY A 69 -0.78 5.66 -11.63
CA GLY A 69 0.49 6.37 -11.77
C GLY A 69 0.71 7.14 -13.08
N ARG A 70 -0.31 7.30 -13.93
CA ARG A 70 -0.27 8.08 -15.19
C ARG A 70 -1.07 9.37 -15.10
#